data_AF-W2KLY3-F1
#
_entry.id   AF-W2KLY3-F1
#
_cell.length_a   1.000
_cell.length_b   1.000
_cell.length_c   1.000
_cell.angle_alpha   90.00
_cell.angle_beta   90.00
_cell.angle_gamma   90.00
#
_symmetry.space_group_name_H-M   'P 1'
#
loop_
_entity.id
_entity.type
_entity.pdbx_description
1 polymer ?
#
loop_
_entity_poly.entity_id
_entity_poly.type
_entity_poly.pdbx_seq_one_letter_code
_entity_poly.pdbx_strand_id
1 'polypeptide(L)' 'VQITGVTVSGLTGSATNLYDIVANPKVVSDWSFSGIKVSASANGKAVGQPNSVSV' A
#
# COMPACT_ATOMS: atom_id res chain seq x y z
N VAL A 1 -18.11 7.05 1.04
CA VAL A 1 -16.81 7.47 0.44
C VAL A 1 -16.17 6.25 -0.17
N GLN A 2 -15.66 6.37 -1.40
CA GLN A 2 -14.91 5.31 -2.09
C GLN A 2 -13.47 5.80 -2.32
N ILE A 3 -12.49 4.89 -2.26
CA ILE A 3 -11.08 5.17 -2.56
C ILE A 3 -10.68 4.30 -3.75
N THR A 4 -10.69 4.88 -4.94
CA THR A 4 -10.41 4.20 -6.21
C THR A 4 -9.28 4.90 -6.97
N GLY A 5 -8.61 4.18 -7.86
CA GLY A 5 -7.61 4.74 -8.79
C GLY A 5 -6.29 5.15 -8.16
N VAL A 6 -5.92 4.54 -7.03
CA VAL A 6 -4.66 4.85 -6.34
C VAL A 6 -3.50 4.21 -7.10
N THR A 7 -2.55 5.04 -7.54
CA THR A 7 -1.30 4.57 -8.14
C THR A 7 -0.13 4.96 -7.26
N VAL A 8 0.70 3.98 -6.89
CA VAL A 8 1.99 4.20 -6.25
C VAL A 8 3.05 3.55 -7.12
N SER A 9 3.99 4.35 -7.61
CA SER A 9 5.03 3.87 -8.52
C SER A 9 6.40 4.44 -8.15
N GLY A 10 7.44 3.61 -8.32
CA GLY A 10 8.84 4.04 -8.19
C GLY A 10 9.27 4.48 -6.80
N LEU A 11 8.52 4.10 -5.75
CA LEU A 11 8.84 4.46 -4.38
C LEU A 11 10.06 3.64 -3.90
N THR A 12 11.20 4.31 -3.74
CA THR A 12 12.45 3.68 -3.29
C THR A 12 13.09 4.48 -2.16
N GLY A 13 13.86 3.80 -1.30
CA GLY A 13 14.58 4.45 -0.20
C GLY A 13 14.60 3.60 1.06
N SER A 14 14.88 4.23 2.20
CA SER A 14 14.83 3.61 3.51
C SER A 14 13.97 4.42 4.48
N ALA A 15 13.33 3.73 5.42
CA ALA A 15 12.55 4.32 6.49
C ALA A 15 12.79 3.57 7.80
N THR A 16 12.67 4.23 8.94
CA THR A 16 12.67 3.52 10.23
C THR A 16 11.36 2.74 10.40
N ASN A 17 10.24 3.36 10.03
CA ASN A 17 8.90 2.79 10.16
C ASN A 17 8.16 2.86 8.82
N LEU A 18 7.68 1.71 8.34
CA LEU A 18 6.63 1.63 7.33
C LEU A 18 5.28 1.54 8.05
N TYR A 19 4.37 2.45 7.77
CA TYR A 19 3.07 2.51 8.41
C TYR A 19 2.03 1.63 7.71
N ASP A 20 0.98 1.29 8.44
CA ASP A 20 -0.09 0.40 8.00
C ASP A 20 -0.95 1.02 6.89
N ILE A 21 -1.42 0.17 5.98
CA ILE A 21 -2.62 0.43 5.19
C ILE A 21 -3.76 -0.28 5.90
N VAL A 22 -4.69 0.47 6.48
CA VAL A 22 -5.92 -0.09 7.06
C VAL A 22 -7.11 0.52 6.36
N ALA A 23 -7.74 -0.27 5.49
CA ALA A 23 -8.89 0.14 4.71
C ALA A 23 -10.09 -0.80 4.94
N ASN A 24 -11.29 -0.31 4.66
CA ASN A 24 -12.47 -1.16 4.57
C ASN A 24 -12.51 -1.79 3.16
N PRO A 25 -12.42 -3.13 3.02
CA PRO A 25 -12.33 -3.79 1.72
C PRO A 25 -13.59 -3.58 0.85
N LYS A 26 -14.71 -3.13 1.43
CA LYS A 26 -15.95 -2.86 0.69
C LYS A 26 -15.94 -1.56 -0.11
N VAL A 27 -14.95 -0.69 0.10
CA VAL A 27 -14.96 0.68 -0.46
C VAL A 27 -13.67 1.04 -1.20
N VAL A 28 -12.80 0.07 -1.44
CA VAL A 28 -11.55 0.23 -2.19
C VAL A 28 -11.57 -0.58 -3.47
N SER A 29 -11.04 -0.01 -4.55
CA SER A 29 -10.88 -0.69 -5.85
C SER A 29 -9.76 -0.05 -6.65
N ASP A 30 -9.27 -0.74 -7.68
CA ASP A 30 -8.40 -0.16 -8.71
C ASP A 30 -7.10 0.48 -8.18
N TRP A 31 -6.44 -0.20 -7.23
CA TRP A 31 -5.12 0.20 -6.75
C TRP A 31 -4.03 -0.53 -7.53
N SER A 32 -2.96 0.21 -7.87
CA SER A 32 -1.80 -0.32 -8.60
C SER A 32 -0.51 0.14 -7.95
N PHE A 33 0.25 -0.82 -7.40
CA PHE A 33 1.55 -0.58 -6.79
C PHE A 33 2.64 -1.21 -7.66
N SER A 34 3.67 -0.44 -8.02
CA SER A 34 4.75 -0.91 -8.89
C SER A 34 6.09 -0.29 -8.54
N GLY A 35 7.19 -1.05 -8.69
CA GLY A 35 8.54 -0.54 -8.42
C GLY A 35 8.75 -0.08 -6.97
N ILE A 36 8.06 -0.70 -6.01
CA ILE A 36 8.20 -0.37 -4.59
C ILE A 36 9.41 -1.12 -4.02
N LYS A 37 10.42 -0.37 -3.60
CA LYS A 37 11.65 -0.91 -3.01
C LYS A 37 12.08 -0.04 -1.83
N VAL A 38 11.36 -0.20 -0.72
CA VAL A 38 11.66 0.49 0.54
C VAL A 38 12.26 -0.52 1.52
N SER A 39 13.39 -0.18 2.14
CA SER A 39 13.90 -0.93 3.28
C SER A 39 13.44 -0.29 4.58
N ALA A 40 12.94 -1.08 5.52
CA ALA A 40 12.57 -0.58 6.83
C ALA A 40 12.94 -1.53 7.96
N SER A 41 13.19 -0.95 9.14
CA SER A 41 13.43 -1.70 10.37
C SER A 41 12.13 -2.16 11.05
N ALA A 42 11.04 -1.40 10.88
CA ALA A 42 9.72 -1.77 11.36
C ALA A 42 8.74 -1.77 10.18
N ASN A 43 8.12 -2.94 9.93
CA ASN A 43 7.15 -3.13 8.86
C ASN A 43 5.72 -3.06 9.43
N GLY A 44 4.91 -2.19 8.84
CA GLY A 44 3.47 -2.18 9.04
C GLY A 44 2.77 -3.31 8.32
N LYS A 45 1.44 -3.29 8.35
CA LYS A 45 0.54 -4.27 7.73
C LYS A 45 -0.31 -3.59 6.67
N ALA A 46 -0.64 -4.33 5.62
CA ALA A 46 -1.76 -3.96 4.75
C ALA A 46 -2.96 -4.85 5.04
N VAL A 47 -4.06 -4.22 5.42
CA VAL A 47 -5.34 -4.84 5.73
C VAL A 47 -6.44 -4.13 4.96
N GLY A 48 -7.23 -4.91 4.22
CA GLY A 48 -8.39 -4.42 3.48
C GLY A 48 -8.07 -3.69 2.19
N GLN A 49 -6.82 -3.71 1.73
CA GLN A 49 -6.43 -3.33 0.38
C GLN A 49 -7.10 -4.23 -0.69
N PRO A 50 -7.22 -3.76 -1.94
CA PRO A 50 -7.67 -4.61 -3.03
C PRO A 50 -6.73 -5.79 -3.27
N ASN A 51 -7.28 -6.92 -3.73
CA ASN A 51 -6.51 -8.12 -4.05
C ASN A 51 -5.45 -7.91 -5.15
N SER A 52 -5.57 -6.84 -5.96
CA SER A 52 -4.58 -6.46 -6.96
C SER A 52 -3.26 -5.95 -6.36
N VAL A 53 -3.25 -5.61 -5.07
CA VAL A 53 -2.08 -5.15 -4.33
C VAL A 53 -1.60 -6.27 -3.42
N SER A 54 -0.50 -6.91 -3.83
CA SER A 54 0.30 -7.79 -2.97
C SER A 54 1.46 -6.99 -2.38
N VAL A 55 1.58 -6.98 -1.05
CA VAL A 55 2.68 -6.34 -0.32
C VAL A 55 3.40 -7.34 0.56
#